data_AF-A0A535LHN7-F1
#
_entry.id   AF-A0A535LHN7-F1
#
_cell.length_a   1.000
_cell.length_b   1.000
_cell.length_c   1.000
_cell.angle_alpha   90.00
_cell.angle_beta   90.00
_cell.angle_gamma   90.00
#
_symmetry.space_group_name_H-M   'P 1'
#
loop_
_entity.id
_entity.type
_entity.pdbx_description
1 polymer ?
#
loop_
_entity_poly.entity_id
_entity_poly.type
_entity_poly.pdbx_seq_one_letter_code
_entity_poly.pdbx_strand_id
1 'polypeptide(L)' 'MTLPRIKNTKTQDNYASYDIEPLEAGYGVTLGNSLRRVLLSSLPGAAVTSVRIEGVQHEFQ' A
#
# COMPACT_ATOMS: atom_id res chain seq x y z
N MET A 1 -16.50 -19.95 16.83
CA MET A 1 -15.58 -19.26 15.90
C MET A 1 -15.57 -17.79 16.26
N THR A 2 -14.46 -17.24 16.73
CA THR A 2 -14.36 -15.82 17.13
C THR A 2 -14.05 -14.97 15.89
N LEU A 3 -14.74 -13.83 15.75
CA LEU A 3 -14.47 -12.89 14.66
C LEU A 3 -13.05 -12.32 14.79
N PRO A 4 -12.30 -12.20 13.67
CA PRO A 4 -10.99 -11.56 13.67
C PRO A 4 -11.15 -10.08 14.05
N ARG A 5 -10.24 -9.59 14.88
CA ARG A 5 -10.16 -8.21 15.32
C ARG A 5 -8.97 -7.54 14.64
N ILE A 6 -9.09 -6.24 14.39
CA ILE A 6 -8.01 -5.40 13.85
C ILE A 6 -7.58 -4.46 14.96
N LYS A 7 -6.30 -4.49 15.31
CA LYS A 7 -5.70 -3.62 16.32
C LYS A 7 -4.69 -2.69 15.65
N ASN A 8 -4.74 -1.40 15.97
CA ASN A 8 -3.68 -0.46 15.60
C ASN A 8 -2.55 -0.54 16.64
N THR A 9 -1.33 -0.79 16.17
CA THR A 9 -0.16 -1.00 17.04
C THR A 9 0.76 0.21 17.04
N LYS A 10 0.87 0.92 15.91
CA LYS A 10 1.62 2.17 15.78
C LYS A 10 0.96 3.07 14.75
N THR A 11 0.93 4.37 15.02
CA THR A 11 0.54 5.41 14.06
C THR A 11 1.52 6.58 14.17
N GLN A 12 2.04 7.01 13.03
CA GLN A 12 2.87 8.20 12.80
C GLN A 12 2.35 8.87 11.51
N ASP A 13 2.90 10.02 11.14
CA ASP A 13 2.39 10.84 10.03
C ASP A 13 2.16 10.05 8.72
N ASN A 14 3.17 9.29 8.28
CA ASN A 14 3.11 8.51 7.03
C ASN A 14 3.24 7.00 7.25
N TYR A 15 3.06 6.52 8.48
CA TYR A 15 3.23 5.10 8.82
C TYR A 15 2.16 4.62 9.80
N ALA A 16 1.55 3.48 9.50
CA ALA A 16 0.65 2.79 10.40
C ALA A 16 0.92 1.28 10.40
N SER A 17 0.78 0.65 11.56
CA SER A 17 0.95 -0.79 11.77
C SER A 17 -0.32 -1.37 12.38
N TYR A 18 -0.80 -2.47 11.81
CA TYR A 18 -2.04 -3.14 12.20
C TYR A 18 -1.81 -4.63 12.43
N ASP A 19 -2.35 -5.15 13.53
CA ASP A 19 -2.39 -6.58 13.85
C ASP A 19 -3.81 -7.11 13.62
N ILE A 20 -3.94 -8.26 12.94
CA ILE A 20 -5.22 -8.91 12.67
C ILE A 20 -5.21 -10.32 13.26
N GLU A 21 -6.07 -10.56 14.26
CA GLU A 21 -6.11 -11.82 15.01
C GLU A 21 -7.47 -12.08 15.67
N PRO A 22 -7.83 -13.35 15.96
CA PRO A 22 -7.15 -14.57 15.53
C PRO A 22 -7.48 -14.89 14.06
N LEU A 23 -6.55 -15.56 13.38
CA LEU A 23 -6.74 -16.07 12.03
C LEU A 23 -6.44 -17.57 12.01
N GLU A 24 -7.18 -18.30 11.18
CA GLU A 24 -6.88 -19.70 10.89
C GLU A 24 -5.50 -19.83 10.24
N ALA A 25 -4.84 -20.97 10.44
CA ALA A 25 -3.53 -21.21 9.85
C ALA A 25 -3.57 -21.02 8.31
N GLY A 26 -2.62 -20.25 7.78
CA GLY A 26 -2.54 -19.92 6.35
C GLY A 26 -3.34 -18.69 5.90
N TYR A 27 -4.39 -18.27 6.64
CA TYR A 27 -5.20 -17.09 6.25
C TYR A 27 -4.42 -15.77 6.33
N GLY A 28 -3.40 -15.70 7.19
CA GLY A 28 -2.51 -14.54 7.28
C GLY A 28 -1.84 -14.19 5.95
N VAL A 29 -1.38 -15.19 5.18
CA VAL A 29 -0.75 -14.98 3.87
C VAL A 29 -1.79 -14.60 2.83
N THR A 30 -2.95 -15.27 2.82
CA THR A 30 -4.04 -15.00 1.88
C THR A 30 -4.53 -13.55 2.00
N LEU A 31 -4.80 -13.09 3.22
CA LEU A 31 -5.23 -11.71 3.48
C LEU A 31 -4.10 -10.72 3.26
N GLY A 32 -2.92 -10.99 3.82
CA GLY A 32 -1.77 -10.08 3.75
C GLY A 32 -1.30 -9.81 2.31
N ASN A 33 -1.20 -10.85 1.47
CA ASN A 33 -0.81 -10.67 0.07
C ASN A 33 -1.88 -9.90 -0.73
N SER A 34 -3.16 -10.21 -0.48
CA SER A 34 -4.27 -9.51 -1.14
C SER A 34 -4.30 -8.02 -0.78
N LEU A 35 -4.20 -7.70 0.51
CA LEU A 35 -4.13 -6.33 1.01
C LEU A 35 -2.92 -5.59 0.46
N ARG A 36 -1.73 -6.21 0.46
CA ARG A 36 -0.52 -5.62 -0.12
C ARG A 36 -0.71 -5.22 -1.58
N ARG A 37 -1.33 -6.09 -2.39
CA ARG A 37 -1.59 -5.80 -3.82
C ARG A 37 -2.57 -4.63 -4.00
N VAL A 38 -3.65 -4.62 -3.23
CA VAL A 38 -4.65 -3.54 -3.27
C VAL A 38 -4.03 -2.21 -2.85
N LEU A 39 -3.27 -2.20 -1.75
CA LEU A 39 -2.63 -0.99 -1.22
C LEU A 39 -1.60 -0.39 -2.20
N LEU A 40 -0.89 -1.22 -2.96
CA LEU A 40 0.14 -0.75 -3.91
C LEU A 40 -0.42 -0.38 -5.28
N SER A 41 -1.48 -1.05 -5.75
CA SER A 41 -1.88 -0.99 -7.16
C SER A 41 -3.29 -0.45 -7.39
N SER A 42 -4.15 -0.40 -6.38
CA SER A 42 -5.57 -0.09 -6.57
C SER A 42 -5.99 1.20 -5.86
N LEU A 43 -5.11 1.79 -5.07
CA LEU A 43 -5.36 3.10 -4.48
C LEU A 43 -5.19 4.18 -5.56
N PRO A 44 -6.21 5.02 -5.80
CA PRO A 44 -6.09 6.12 -6.73
C PRO A 44 -5.03 7.10 -6.24
N GLY A 45 -4.22 7.60 -7.17
CA GLY A 45 -3.20 8.60 -6.92
C GLY A 45 -2.96 9.43 -8.18
N ALA A 46 -2.17 10.48 -8.04
CA ALA A 46 -1.71 11.29 -9.15
C ALA A 46 -0.18 11.30 -9.16
N ALA A 47 0.41 11.20 -10.34
CA ALA A 47 1.84 11.31 -10.55
C ALA A 47 2.11 12.14 -11.79
N VAL A 48 3.28 12.77 -11.85
CA VAL A 48 3.73 13.51 -13.03
C VAL A 48 3.96 12.52 -14.17
N THR A 49 3.29 12.72 -15.29
CA THR A 49 3.40 11.86 -16.48
C THR A 49 4.32 12.44 -17.54
N SER A 50 4.50 13.76 -17.57
CA SER A 50 5.34 14.46 -18.53
C SER A 50 5.72 15.84 -18.03
N VAL A 51 6.85 16.35 -18.51
CA VAL A 51 7.33 17.72 -18.27
C VAL A 51 7.88 18.25 -19.59
N ARG A 52 7.67 19.54 -19.88
CA ARG A 52 8.30 20.26 -21.00
C ARG A 52 9.17 21.37 -20.43
N ILE A 53 10.45 21.36 -20.80
CA ILE A 53 11.42 22.37 -20.39
C ILE A 53 11.88 23.12 -21.64
N GLU A 54 11.79 24.45 -21.62
CA GLU A 54 12.23 25.29 -22.74
C GLU A 54 13.74 25.13 -22.97
N GLY A 55 14.14 24.96 -24.24
CA GLY A 55 15.54 24.77 -24.62
C GLY A 55 16.09 23.34 -24.50
N VAL A 56 15.33 22.38 -23.97
CA VAL A 56 15.74 20.96 -23.88
C VAL A 56 14.97 20.15 -24.93
N GLN A 57 15.69 19.58 -25.90
CA GLN A 57 15.07 18.81 -27.00
C GLN A 57 14.92 17.31 -26.70
N HIS A 58 15.83 16.73 -25.92
CA HIS A 58 15.83 15.29 -25.62
C HIS A 58 16.08 15.05 -24.13
N GLU A 59 15.46 13.97 -23.61
CA GLU A 59 15.56 13.54 -22.21
C GLU A 59 16.98 13.08 -21.85
N PHE A 60 17.68 12.49 -22.82
CA PHE A 60 19.08 12.11 -22.74
C PHE A 60 19.78 12.78 -23.92
N GLN A 61 20.88 13.44 -23.62
CA GLN A 61 21.67 14.23 -24.57
C GLN A 61 22.07 13.43 -25.82
#